data_AF-A0A536DRL4-F1
#
_entry.id   AF-A0A536DRL4-F1
#
_cell.length_a   1.000
_cell.length_b   1.000
_cell.length_c   1.000
_cell.angle_alpha   90.00
_cell.angle_beta   90.00
_cell.angle_gamma   90.00
#
_symmetry.space_group_name_H-M   'P 1'
#
loop_
_entity.id
_entity.type
_entity.pdbx_description
1 polymer ?
#
loop_
_entity_poly.entity_id
_entity_poly.type
_entity_poly.pdbx_seq_one_letter_code
_entity_poly.pdbx_strand_id
1 'polypeptide(L)'
;MADLEEQLAAMAGSIEWPPTPRLSLAVASKTRPARRAWAQPRWALAAVAVLAIVATLLAYTPTRTAIADWVNLHTNLRHTTALPTPSPLPSGTLGSNLGLGKQTTLEAAQSAVGWQVLVPAQLGPPDAVYLLMPPGGPSQGEVTLVYGPRPGIATANETGVGVLVTEARGSVNEQFFEKTAGPDTTVETVSVDGHDGWWISGKPHMFVFVDSNNEPRFETLRLATNTLVIDDGGTIVRIEGHMTRELALQVAGTLA
;
A
#
# COMPACT_ATOMS: atom_id res chain seq x y z
N MET A 1 63.08 20.12 23.81
CA MET A 1 62.12 18.99 23.87
C MET A 1 62.87 17.65 23.74
N ALA A 2 63.82 17.38 24.64
CA ALA A 2 64.58 16.12 24.72
C ALA A 2 64.47 15.47 26.12
N ASP A 3 63.68 16.08 27.00
CA ASP A 3 63.64 15.80 28.44
C ASP A 3 62.81 14.54 28.77
N LEU A 4 61.79 14.24 27.95
CA LEU A 4 60.89 13.12 28.22
C LEU A 4 61.52 11.74 27.92
N GLU A 5 62.31 11.64 26.85
CA GLU A 5 62.97 10.38 26.49
C GLU A 5 64.07 10.02 27.50
N GLU A 6 64.81 11.02 27.99
CA GLU A 6 65.84 10.84 29.01
C GLU A 6 65.22 10.45 30.36
N GLN A 7 64.09 11.06 30.74
CA GLN A 7 63.33 10.68 31.92
C GLN A 7 62.75 9.26 31.84
N LEU A 8 62.23 8.84 30.68
CA LEU A 8 61.72 7.47 30.49
C LEU A 8 62.82 6.42 30.49
N ALA A 9 63.99 6.72 29.93
CA ALA A 9 65.14 5.82 29.94
C ALA A 9 65.69 5.63 31.37
N ALA A 10 65.74 6.70 32.17
CA ALA A 10 66.13 6.62 33.58
C ALA A 10 65.14 5.77 34.41
N MET A 11 63.85 5.82 34.07
CA MET A 11 62.81 5.09 34.80
C MET A 11 62.79 3.58 34.50
N ALA A 12 63.32 3.16 33.35
CA ALA A 12 63.38 1.74 32.96
C ALA A 12 64.20 0.87 33.94
N GLY A 13 65.21 1.44 34.60
CA GLY A 13 66.00 0.74 35.62
C GLY A 13 65.30 0.57 36.97
N SER A 14 64.21 1.31 37.20
CA SER A 14 63.46 1.30 38.47
C SER A 14 62.26 0.34 38.47
N ILE A 15 61.91 -0.21 37.30
CA ILE A 15 60.77 -1.11 37.15
C ILE A 15 61.27 -2.54 37.30
N GLU A 16 60.96 -3.16 38.44
CA GLU A 16 61.19 -4.59 38.65
C GLU A 16 60.17 -5.38 37.83
N TRP A 17 60.57 -5.77 36.62
CA TRP A 17 59.73 -6.56 35.71
C TRP A 17 59.82 -8.04 36.09
N PRO A 18 58.68 -8.73 36.32
CA PRO A 18 58.70 -10.14 36.65
C PRO A 18 59.27 -10.96 35.47
N PRO A 19 59.99 -12.06 35.73
CA PRO A 19 60.47 -12.92 34.67
C PRO A 19 59.29 -13.40 33.83
N THR A 20 59.41 -13.27 32.50
CA THR A 20 58.37 -13.70 31.55
C THR A 20 57.97 -15.15 31.85
N PRO A 21 56.68 -15.44 32.12
CA PRO A 21 56.22 -16.80 32.38
C PRO A 21 56.59 -17.73 31.22
N ARG A 22 57.02 -18.96 31.54
CA ARG A 22 57.22 -19.99 30.51
C ARG A 22 55.86 -20.44 29.96
N LEU A 23 55.48 -19.89 28.80
CA LEU A 23 54.31 -20.32 28.06
C LEU A 23 54.64 -21.63 27.32
N SER A 24 54.22 -22.78 27.86
CA SER A 24 54.25 -24.04 27.14
C SER A 24 53.08 -24.07 26.15
N LEU A 25 53.31 -23.62 24.92
CA LEU A 25 52.40 -23.88 23.81
C LEU A 25 52.48 -25.36 23.45
N ALA A 26 51.38 -26.09 23.66
CA ALA A 26 51.20 -27.41 23.07
C ALA A 26 51.11 -27.24 21.54
N VAL A 27 52.25 -27.37 20.87
CA VAL A 27 52.30 -27.45 19.41
C VAL A 27 51.66 -28.77 19.04
N ALA A 28 50.40 -28.71 18.58
CA ALA A 28 49.79 -29.83 17.89
C ALA A 28 50.71 -30.17 16.71
N SER A 29 51.41 -31.30 16.82
CA SER A 29 52.23 -31.86 15.75
C SER A 29 51.37 -31.91 14.51
N LYS A 30 51.80 -31.17 13.48
CA LYS A 30 51.14 -31.03 12.19
C LYS A 30 51.12 -32.41 11.51
N THR A 31 50.13 -33.23 11.86
CA THR A 31 49.79 -34.43 11.09
C THR A 31 49.48 -33.93 9.70
N ARG A 32 50.30 -34.33 8.73
CA ARG A 32 50.01 -34.18 7.29
C ARG A 32 48.53 -34.48 7.08
N PRO A 33 47.73 -33.59 6.48
CA PRO A 33 46.40 -34.00 6.07
C PRO A 33 46.61 -35.14 5.08
N ALA A 34 46.20 -36.34 5.48
CA ALA A 34 45.90 -37.40 4.54
C ALA A 34 45.03 -36.75 3.47
N ARG A 35 45.42 -36.91 2.19
CA ARG A 35 44.64 -36.45 1.04
C ARG A 35 43.20 -36.86 1.31
N ARG A 36 42.34 -35.88 1.60
CA ARG A 36 40.97 -36.11 2.00
C ARG A 36 40.28 -36.69 0.78
N ALA A 37 40.21 -38.01 0.76
CA ALA A 37 39.47 -38.77 -0.21
C ALA A 37 38.04 -38.20 -0.23
N TRP A 38 37.66 -37.70 -1.40
CA TRP A 38 36.32 -37.76 -1.95
C TRP A 38 35.19 -37.87 -0.91
N ALA A 39 34.85 -36.75 -0.28
CA ALA A 39 33.48 -36.55 0.17
C ALA A 39 32.63 -36.27 -1.08
N GLN A 40 32.31 -37.34 -1.82
CA GLN A 40 31.21 -37.36 -2.79
C GLN A 40 29.91 -36.92 -2.08
N PRO A 41 28.96 -36.33 -2.82
CA PRO A 41 28.75 -34.90 -2.78
C PRO A 41 27.30 -34.68 -2.34
N ARG A 42 26.97 -35.06 -1.11
CA ARG A 42 25.57 -35.05 -0.64
C ARG A 42 24.94 -33.67 -0.77
N TRP A 43 25.72 -32.65 -0.46
CA TRP A 43 25.28 -31.25 -0.53
C TRP A 43 25.34 -30.69 -1.95
N ALA A 44 26.24 -31.18 -2.81
CA ALA A 44 26.26 -30.77 -4.21
C ALA A 44 25.16 -31.46 -5.02
N LEU A 45 24.84 -32.72 -4.73
CA LEU A 45 23.65 -33.41 -5.23
C LEU A 45 22.38 -32.76 -4.69
N ALA A 46 22.35 -32.34 -3.42
CA ALA A 46 21.22 -31.57 -2.89
C ALA A 46 21.08 -30.22 -3.59
N ALA A 47 22.18 -29.49 -3.82
CA ALA A 47 22.17 -28.22 -4.52
C ALA A 47 21.75 -28.37 -5.99
N VAL A 48 22.23 -29.41 -6.68
CA VAL A 48 21.82 -29.75 -8.04
C VAL A 48 20.37 -30.19 -8.07
N ALA A 49 19.89 -30.96 -7.09
CA ALA A 49 18.50 -31.35 -6.98
C ALA A 49 17.60 -30.14 -6.73
N VAL A 50 18.00 -29.20 -5.86
CA VAL A 50 17.26 -27.94 -5.62
C VAL A 50 17.25 -27.08 -6.87
N LEU A 51 18.38 -26.92 -7.56
CA LEU A 51 18.44 -26.17 -8.82
C LEU A 51 17.62 -26.84 -9.93
N ALA A 52 17.63 -28.17 -10.00
CA ALA A 52 16.80 -28.91 -10.94
C ALA A 52 15.31 -28.76 -10.58
N ILE A 53 14.93 -28.81 -9.30
CA ILE A 53 13.54 -28.56 -8.85
C ILE A 53 13.12 -27.13 -9.20
N VAL A 54 13.95 -26.13 -8.93
CA VAL A 54 13.67 -24.72 -9.26
C VAL A 54 13.58 -24.54 -10.78
N ALA A 55 14.49 -25.10 -11.56
CA ALA A 55 14.44 -25.05 -13.02
C ALA A 55 13.21 -25.78 -13.59
N THR A 56 12.85 -26.93 -13.01
CA THR A 56 11.64 -27.68 -13.39
C THR A 56 10.38 -26.90 -13.03
N LEU A 57 10.32 -26.25 -11.87
CA LEU A 57 9.22 -25.35 -11.46
C LEU A 57 9.10 -24.12 -12.37
N LEU A 58 10.23 -23.57 -12.84
CA LEU A 58 10.26 -22.44 -13.78
C LEU A 58 9.91 -22.84 -15.23
N ALA A 59 10.13 -24.10 -15.60
CA ALA A 59 9.83 -24.69 -16.91
C ALA A 59 8.44 -25.35 -16.97
N TYR A 60 7.82 -25.68 -15.83
CA TYR A 60 6.46 -26.20 -15.74
C TYR A 60 5.46 -25.06 -16.01
N THR A 61 4.93 -25.02 -17.22
CA THR A 61 3.97 -24.01 -17.71
C THR A 61 2.73 -23.80 -16.80
N PRO A 62 2.17 -24.80 -16.09
CA PRO A 62 0.99 -24.61 -15.22
C PRO A 62 1.17 -23.67 -14.02
N THR A 63 2.40 -23.41 -13.55
CA THR A 63 2.65 -22.43 -12.48
C THR A 63 2.68 -20.99 -13.01
N ARG A 64 3.00 -20.79 -14.30
CA ARG A 64 2.86 -19.48 -14.96
C ARG A 64 1.39 -19.12 -15.16
N THR A 65 0.53 -20.11 -15.41
CA THR A 65 -0.91 -19.89 -15.53
C THR A 65 -1.57 -19.66 -14.17
N ALA A 66 -1.16 -20.36 -13.10
CA ALA A 66 -1.73 -20.10 -11.76
C ALA A 66 -1.41 -18.69 -11.22
N ILE A 67 -0.22 -18.15 -11.51
CA ILE A 67 0.11 -16.76 -11.17
C ILE A 67 -0.66 -15.81 -12.09
N ALA A 68 -0.74 -16.07 -13.40
CA ALA A 68 -1.53 -15.26 -14.33
C ALA A 68 -3.03 -15.26 -14.00
N ASP A 69 -3.57 -16.36 -13.48
CA ASP A 69 -4.95 -16.49 -13.00
C ASP A 69 -5.16 -15.70 -11.70
N TRP A 70 -4.17 -15.71 -10.80
CA TRP A 70 -4.19 -14.92 -9.56
C TRP A 70 -4.16 -13.40 -9.81
N VAL A 71 -3.44 -12.94 -10.86
CA VAL A 71 -3.43 -11.53 -11.29
C VAL A 71 -4.43 -11.24 -12.44
N ASN A 72 -5.27 -12.22 -12.80
CA ASN A 72 -6.27 -12.14 -13.87
C ASN A 72 -5.74 -11.61 -15.23
N LEU A 73 -4.47 -11.85 -15.54
CA LEU A 73 -3.77 -11.28 -16.69
C LEU A 73 -3.92 -12.15 -17.95
N HIS A 74 -5.16 -12.34 -18.39
CA HIS A 74 -5.50 -12.96 -19.69
C HIS A 74 -5.48 -11.92 -20.82
N THR A 75 -4.41 -11.12 -20.93
CA THR A 75 -4.37 -10.05 -21.93
C THR A 75 -3.78 -10.56 -23.25
N ASN A 76 -4.64 -10.86 -24.21
CA ASN A 76 -4.26 -10.92 -25.62
C ASN A 76 -3.86 -9.50 -26.06
N LEU A 77 -2.57 -9.17 -26.03
CA LEU A 77 -2.05 -7.91 -26.55
C LEU A 77 -2.12 -7.94 -28.08
N ARG A 78 -3.27 -7.54 -28.65
CA ARG A 78 -3.37 -7.18 -30.06
C ARG A 78 -2.86 -5.76 -30.23
N HIS A 79 -1.66 -5.62 -30.78
CA HIS A 79 -1.21 -4.36 -31.36
C HIS A 79 -2.20 -3.98 -32.47
N THR A 80 -3.03 -2.96 -32.21
CA THR A 80 -3.89 -2.35 -33.21
C THR A 80 -3.25 -1.03 -33.61
N THR A 81 -2.93 -0.89 -34.89
CA THR A 81 -2.29 0.31 -35.46
C THR A 81 -3.27 1.48 -35.61
N ALA A 82 -4.54 1.27 -35.27
CA ALA A 82 -5.57 2.29 -35.23
C ALA A 82 -6.11 2.35 -33.80
N LEU A 83 -5.90 3.50 -33.14
CA LEU A 83 -6.61 3.83 -31.91
C LEU A 83 -8.11 3.74 -32.21
N PRO A 84 -8.90 2.95 -31.46
CA PRO A 84 -10.34 3.01 -31.61
C PRO A 84 -10.78 4.45 -31.36
N THR A 85 -11.54 5.01 -32.31
CA THR A 85 -12.29 6.25 -32.07
C THR A 85 -13.05 6.09 -30.75
N PRO A 86 -13.01 7.06 -29.82
CA PRO A 86 -13.74 6.95 -28.55
C PRO A 86 -15.18 6.56 -28.82
N SER A 87 -15.51 5.32 -28.50
CA SER A 87 -16.91 4.88 -28.54
C SER A 87 -17.61 5.65 -27.43
N PRO A 88 -18.85 6.16 -27.65
CA PRO A 88 -19.60 6.77 -26.57
C PRO A 88 -19.62 5.81 -25.38
N LEU A 89 -19.34 6.35 -24.18
CA LEU A 89 -19.31 5.62 -22.93
C LEU A 89 -20.57 4.72 -22.87
N PRO A 90 -20.44 3.41 -22.59
CA PRO A 90 -21.59 2.52 -22.60
C PRO A 90 -22.69 3.08 -21.68
N SER A 91 -23.95 2.99 -22.10
CA SER A 91 -25.14 3.53 -21.42
C SER A 91 -25.47 2.87 -20.06
N GLY A 92 -24.46 2.37 -19.33
CA GLY A 92 -24.61 1.83 -17.99
C GLY A 92 -24.76 2.93 -16.95
N THR A 93 -25.29 2.57 -15.79
CA THR A 93 -25.31 3.48 -14.63
C THR A 93 -23.89 3.93 -14.30
N LEU A 94 -23.71 5.24 -14.10
CA LEU A 94 -22.46 5.83 -13.64
C LEU A 94 -21.91 5.09 -12.41
N GLY A 95 -20.66 4.62 -12.49
CA GLY A 95 -19.99 3.89 -11.40
C GLY A 95 -20.23 2.38 -11.36
N SER A 96 -21.03 1.79 -12.26
CA SER A 96 -21.37 0.35 -12.22
C SER A 96 -20.16 -0.59 -12.31
N ASN A 97 -19.08 -0.16 -12.94
CA ASN A 97 -17.87 -0.97 -13.17
C ASN A 97 -16.77 -0.74 -12.12
N LEU A 98 -17.08 -0.03 -11.03
CA LEU A 98 -16.11 0.35 -9.99
C LEU A 98 -16.15 -0.55 -8.75
N GLY A 99 -16.96 -1.62 -8.77
CA GLY A 99 -17.03 -2.56 -7.65
C GLY A 99 -17.65 -1.97 -6.37
N LEU A 100 -18.52 -0.96 -6.50
CA LEU A 100 -19.08 -0.18 -5.38
C LEU A 100 -20.17 -0.92 -4.57
N GLY A 101 -20.46 -2.17 -4.91
CA GLY A 101 -21.58 -2.93 -4.35
C GLY A 101 -22.87 -2.78 -5.15
N LYS A 102 -24.01 -2.81 -4.47
CA LYS A 102 -25.34 -2.80 -5.11
C LYS A 102 -25.83 -1.37 -5.24
N GLN A 103 -26.27 -1.00 -6.45
CA GLN A 103 -26.92 0.29 -6.70
C GLN A 103 -28.22 0.41 -5.89
N THR A 104 -28.46 1.57 -5.30
CA THR A 104 -29.62 1.89 -4.45
C THR A 104 -29.96 3.39 -4.49
N THR A 105 -30.85 3.87 -3.62
CA THR A 105 -31.10 5.30 -3.39
C THR A 105 -30.45 5.77 -2.10
N LEU A 106 -30.31 7.09 -1.92
CA LEU A 106 -29.76 7.68 -0.70
C LEU A 106 -30.60 7.30 0.53
N GLU A 107 -31.92 7.37 0.42
CA GLU A 107 -32.84 7.06 1.52
C GLU A 107 -32.78 5.58 1.92
N ALA A 108 -32.66 4.70 0.93
CA ALA A 108 -32.51 3.27 1.17
C ALA A 108 -31.14 2.92 1.74
N ALA A 109 -30.06 3.59 1.30
CA ALA A 109 -28.74 3.45 1.90
C ALA A 109 -28.76 3.90 3.37
N GLN A 110 -29.29 5.11 3.63
CA GLN A 110 -29.41 5.67 4.97
C GLN A 110 -30.23 4.77 5.92
N SER A 111 -31.27 4.12 5.41
CA SER A 111 -32.09 3.20 6.21
C SER A 111 -31.41 1.85 6.47
N ALA A 112 -30.42 1.49 5.66
CA ALA A 112 -29.71 0.21 5.75
C ALA A 112 -28.48 0.27 6.68
N VAL A 113 -27.89 1.45 6.86
CA VAL A 113 -26.76 1.66 7.75
C VAL A 113 -27.20 2.26 9.10
N GLY A 114 -26.45 1.97 10.17
CA GLY A 114 -26.73 2.47 11.52
C GLY A 114 -26.14 3.85 11.83
N TRP A 115 -25.64 4.55 10.82
CA TRP A 115 -24.92 5.82 10.93
C TRP A 115 -25.40 6.79 9.86
N GLN A 116 -25.16 8.10 10.05
CA GLN A 116 -25.61 9.14 9.11
C GLN A 116 -24.69 9.19 7.89
N VAL A 117 -25.27 9.05 6.70
CA VAL A 117 -24.58 9.20 5.41
C VAL A 117 -24.41 10.69 5.14
N LEU A 118 -23.19 11.13 4.91
CA LEU A 118 -22.79 12.53 4.76
C LEU A 118 -22.79 12.93 3.29
N VAL A 119 -23.60 13.93 2.94
CA VAL A 119 -23.70 14.41 1.56
C VAL A 119 -23.05 15.78 1.44
N PRO A 120 -22.02 15.97 0.59
CA PRO A 120 -21.43 17.28 0.38
C PRO A 120 -22.38 18.21 -0.37
N ALA A 121 -22.92 19.21 0.34
CA ALA A 121 -23.89 20.14 -0.24
C ALA A 121 -23.34 20.90 -1.47
N GLN A 122 -22.04 21.16 -1.54
CA GLN A 122 -21.40 21.83 -2.68
C GLN A 122 -21.54 21.04 -4.00
N LEU A 123 -21.61 19.71 -3.95
CA LEU A 123 -21.77 18.87 -5.14
C LEU A 123 -23.23 18.66 -5.54
N GLY A 124 -24.18 19.10 -4.71
CA GLY A 124 -25.60 18.82 -4.88
C GLY A 124 -25.94 17.34 -4.68
N PRO A 125 -27.10 16.86 -5.17
CA PRO A 125 -27.47 15.46 -5.05
C PRO A 125 -26.52 14.55 -5.87
N PRO A 126 -26.27 13.31 -5.40
CA PRO A 126 -25.49 12.33 -6.14
C PRO A 126 -26.25 11.82 -7.37
N ASP A 127 -25.51 11.50 -8.43
CA ASP A 127 -26.07 10.94 -9.67
C ASP A 127 -26.34 9.43 -9.54
N ALA A 128 -25.61 8.73 -8.66
CA ALA A 128 -25.90 7.36 -8.26
C ALA A 128 -25.42 7.10 -6.82
N VAL A 129 -26.08 6.14 -6.14
CA VAL A 129 -25.70 5.69 -4.80
C VAL A 129 -25.51 4.18 -4.81
N TYR A 130 -24.45 3.73 -4.16
CA TYR A 130 -24.13 2.32 -4.02
C TYR A 130 -23.95 1.95 -2.55
N LEU A 131 -24.36 0.73 -2.20
CA LEU A 131 -24.21 0.17 -0.87
C LEU A 131 -23.50 -1.18 -0.97
N LEU A 132 -22.41 -1.31 -0.23
CA LEU A 132 -21.63 -2.53 -0.10
C LEU A 132 -21.71 -3.04 1.35
N MET A 133 -22.44 -4.14 1.56
CA MET A 133 -22.63 -4.75 2.88
C MET A 133 -21.67 -5.94 3.12
N PRO A 134 -21.45 -6.35 4.37
CA PRO A 134 -20.81 -7.63 4.68
C PRO A 134 -21.46 -8.81 3.94
N PRO A 135 -20.69 -9.83 3.54
CA PRO A 135 -19.25 -10.00 3.78
C PRO A 135 -18.35 -9.27 2.76
N GLY A 136 -18.92 -8.62 1.73
CA GLY A 136 -18.13 -7.93 0.70
C GLY A 136 -17.52 -6.60 1.17
N GLY A 137 -18.28 -5.85 1.98
CA GLY A 137 -17.88 -4.57 2.55
C GLY A 137 -17.39 -4.62 4.00
N PRO A 138 -17.14 -3.45 4.60
CA PRO A 138 -16.82 -3.29 6.02
C PRO A 138 -17.97 -3.76 6.91
N SER A 139 -17.67 -4.09 8.16
CA SER A 139 -18.61 -4.67 9.14
C SER A 139 -19.94 -3.91 9.31
N GLN A 140 -19.96 -2.59 9.15
CA GLN A 140 -21.17 -1.76 9.22
C GLN A 140 -21.63 -1.19 7.86
N GLY A 141 -21.17 -1.80 6.77
CA GLY A 141 -21.43 -1.36 5.40
C GLY A 141 -20.55 -0.19 4.96
N GLU A 142 -20.49 -0.01 3.65
CA GLU A 142 -19.87 1.12 2.96
C GLU A 142 -20.89 1.73 2.00
N VAL A 143 -21.02 3.05 2.03
CA VAL A 143 -21.86 3.81 1.10
C VAL A 143 -20.95 4.56 0.14
N THR A 144 -21.26 4.54 -1.16
CA THR A 144 -20.56 5.38 -2.14
C THR A 144 -21.55 6.24 -2.90
N LEU A 145 -21.34 7.55 -2.82
CA LEU A 145 -22.03 8.58 -3.59
C LEU A 145 -21.22 8.88 -4.85
N VAL A 146 -21.86 8.78 -6.02
CA VAL A 146 -21.21 8.94 -7.31
C VAL A 146 -21.72 10.22 -7.96
N TYR A 147 -20.78 11.06 -8.37
CA TYR A 147 -21.07 12.33 -9.05
C TYR A 147 -20.46 12.30 -10.45
N GLY A 148 -21.27 12.66 -11.44
CA GLY A 148 -20.81 12.94 -12.79
C GLY A 148 -20.02 14.25 -12.86
N PRO A 149 -19.91 14.85 -14.06
CA PRO A 149 -19.26 16.15 -14.22
C PRO A 149 -19.81 17.19 -13.23
N ARG A 150 -18.91 17.96 -12.61
CA ARG A 150 -19.24 19.11 -11.75
C ARG A 150 -18.36 20.31 -12.13
N PRO A 151 -18.83 21.55 -11.92
CA PRO A 151 -18.04 22.74 -12.25
C PRO A 151 -16.66 22.71 -11.60
N GLY A 152 -15.60 22.86 -12.39
CA GLY A 152 -14.22 22.85 -11.91
C GLY A 152 -13.63 21.46 -11.60
N ILE A 153 -14.38 20.38 -11.83
CA ILE A 153 -13.92 19.00 -11.58
C ILE A 153 -13.96 18.21 -12.88
N ALA A 154 -12.79 17.80 -13.36
CA ALA A 154 -12.68 16.96 -14.55
C ALA A 154 -13.16 15.53 -14.26
N THR A 155 -13.77 14.89 -15.25
CA THR A 155 -14.13 13.47 -15.17
C THR A 155 -12.93 12.58 -15.42
N ALA A 156 -12.86 11.43 -14.76
CA ALA A 156 -11.97 10.35 -15.15
C ALA A 156 -12.41 9.82 -16.53
N ASN A 157 -11.47 9.79 -17.49
CA ASN A 157 -11.77 9.52 -18.90
C ASN A 157 -12.35 8.12 -19.12
N GLU A 158 -11.96 7.16 -18.29
CA GLU A 158 -12.30 5.75 -18.40
C GLU A 158 -13.69 5.43 -17.82
N THR A 159 -14.16 6.23 -16.87
CA THR A 159 -15.35 5.92 -16.06
C THR A 159 -16.48 6.94 -16.24
N GLY A 160 -16.17 8.15 -16.72
CA GLY A 160 -17.11 9.27 -16.79
C GLY A 160 -17.47 9.87 -15.43
N VAL A 161 -16.91 9.36 -14.33
CA VAL A 161 -17.15 9.83 -12.96
C VAL A 161 -16.29 11.07 -12.69
N GLY A 162 -16.89 12.11 -12.13
CA GLY A 162 -16.20 13.31 -11.66
C GLY A 162 -15.68 13.14 -10.24
N VAL A 163 -16.56 12.73 -9.31
CA VAL A 163 -16.22 12.56 -7.89
C VAL A 163 -16.85 11.28 -7.34
N LEU A 164 -16.12 10.59 -6.48
CA LEU A 164 -16.66 9.59 -5.56
C LEU A 164 -16.52 10.10 -4.14
N VAL A 165 -17.58 9.93 -3.35
CA VAL A 165 -17.53 10.06 -1.89
C VAL A 165 -17.88 8.71 -1.31
N THR A 166 -16.89 8.04 -0.71
CA THR A 166 -17.05 6.72 -0.10
C THR A 166 -16.96 6.85 1.42
N GLU A 167 -17.94 6.29 2.11
CA GLU A 167 -18.09 6.41 3.56
C GLU A 167 -18.21 5.04 4.22
N ALA A 168 -17.48 4.84 5.32
CA ALA A 168 -17.57 3.63 6.14
C ALA A 168 -17.23 3.93 7.60
N ARG A 169 -17.83 3.20 8.54
CA ARG A 169 -17.48 3.32 9.97
C ARG A 169 -16.14 2.65 10.26
N GLY A 170 -15.25 3.39 10.90
CA GLY A 170 -13.91 2.93 11.21
C GLY A 170 -13.04 4.04 11.77
N SER A 171 -11.74 3.84 11.70
CA SER A 171 -10.73 4.85 12.02
C SER A 171 -9.57 4.73 11.05
N VAL A 172 -8.88 5.84 10.83
CA VAL A 172 -7.62 5.83 10.10
C VAL A 172 -6.48 5.76 11.10
N ASN A 173 -5.50 4.91 10.79
CA ASN A 173 -4.24 4.89 11.54
C ASN A 173 -3.14 5.43 10.64
N GLU A 174 -2.57 6.55 11.04
CA GLU A 174 -1.55 7.27 10.26
C GLU A 174 -0.34 6.41 9.90
N GLN A 175 0.02 5.44 10.74
CA GLN A 175 1.13 4.52 10.47
C GLN A 175 0.89 3.66 9.22
N PHE A 176 -0.35 3.49 8.77
CA PHE A 176 -0.63 2.80 7.51
C PHE A 176 -0.28 3.64 6.29
N PHE A 177 -0.43 4.97 6.35
CA PHE A 177 -0.04 5.83 5.23
C PHE A 177 1.46 5.79 5.01
N GLU A 178 2.26 5.89 6.06
CA GLU A 178 3.73 5.85 5.94
C GLU A 178 4.25 4.54 5.33
N LYS A 179 3.56 3.43 5.59
CA LYS A 179 3.96 2.10 5.09
C LYS A 179 3.49 1.82 3.67
N THR A 180 2.45 2.50 3.22
CA THR A 180 1.74 2.18 1.98
C THR A 180 1.97 3.25 0.90
N ALA A 181 2.39 4.45 1.31
CA ALA A 181 2.87 5.50 0.44
C ALA A 181 4.14 5.05 -0.31
N GLY A 182 4.00 4.74 -1.60
CA GLY A 182 5.12 4.48 -2.49
C GLY A 182 5.98 5.73 -2.74
N PRO A 183 7.16 5.61 -3.37
CA PRO A 183 8.07 6.74 -3.60
C PRO A 183 7.46 7.87 -4.46
N ASP A 184 6.42 7.58 -5.23
CA ASP A 184 5.71 8.53 -6.11
C ASP A 184 4.35 8.96 -5.50
N THR A 185 4.22 8.91 -4.17
CA THR A 185 3.05 9.36 -3.42
C THR A 185 3.42 10.45 -2.43
N THR A 186 2.59 11.48 -2.37
CA THR A 186 2.64 12.50 -1.34
C THR A 186 1.41 12.36 -0.46
N VAL A 187 1.63 12.31 0.86
CA VAL A 187 0.57 12.38 1.87
C VAL A 187 0.82 13.62 2.70
N GLU A 188 -0.17 14.51 2.74
CA GLU A 188 -0.16 15.71 3.57
C GLU A 188 -1.27 15.62 4.61
N THR A 189 -0.97 15.90 5.87
CA THR A 189 -2.00 16.06 6.90
C THR A 189 -2.76 17.36 6.67
N VAL A 190 -4.08 17.29 6.83
CA VAL A 190 -5.00 18.41 6.66
C VAL A 190 -6.03 18.38 7.79
N SER A 191 -6.76 19.47 7.97
CA SER A 191 -7.93 19.49 8.86
C SER A 191 -9.11 20.12 8.12
N VAL A 192 -10.29 19.53 8.30
CA VAL A 192 -11.56 20.00 7.74
C VAL A 192 -12.54 20.12 8.90
N ASP A 193 -13.01 21.34 9.19
CA ASP A 193 -13.97 21.62 10.26
C ASP A 193 -13.62 21.02 11.64
N GLY A 194 -12.32 20.89 11.93
CA GLY A 194 -11.79 20.34 13.17
C GLY A 194 -11.59 18.82 13.17
N HIS A 195 -11.86 18.14 12.05
CA HIS A 195 -11.59 16.73 11.85
C HIS A 195 -10.22 16.53 11.18
N ASP A 196 -9.53 15.47 11.57
CA ASP A 196 -8.25 15.09 11.00
C ASP A 196 -8.45 14.49 9.60
N GLY A 197 -7.55 14.84 8.68
CA GLY A 197 -7.60 14.31 7.33
C GLY A 197 -6.23 14.21 6.66
N TRP A 198 -6.22 13.55 5.52
CA TRP A 198 -5.02 13.28 4.73
C TRP A 198 -5.30 13.54 3.25
N TRP A 199 -4.55 14.45 2.67
CA TRP A 199 -4.52 14.71 1.24
C TRP A 199 -3.46 13.84 0.59
N ILE A 200 -3.88 13.04 -0.39
CA ILE A 200 -3.05 12.04 -1.05
C ILE A 200 -2.99 12.36 -2.54
N SER A 201 -1.79 12.49 -3.09
CA SER A 201 -1.55 12.79 -4.50
C SER A 201 -0.37 11.99 -5.06
N GLY A 202 -0.41 11.70 -6.37
CA GLY A 202 0.62 10.90 -7.06
C GLY A 202 0.08 9.65 -7.75
N LYS A 203 0.93 8.63 -7.93
CA LYS A 203 0.63 7.38 -8.67
C LYS A 203 -0.17 6.35 -7.85
N PRO A 204 -1.19 5.66 -8.38
CA PRO A 204 -2.19 4.88 -7.63
C PRO A 204 -1.76 4.37 -6.24
N HIS A 205 -2.42 4.85 -5.19
CA HIS A 205 -2.10 4.50 -3.81
C HIS A 205 -3.14 3.55 -3.23
N MET A 206 -2.69 2.64 -2.38
CA MET A 206 -3.57 1.85 -1.54
C MET A 206 -3.87 2.65 -0.26
N PHE A 207 -5.11 2.58 0.19
CA PHE A 207 -5.56 3.16 1.45
C PHE A 207 -5.90 2.03 2.42
N VAL A 208 -5.54 2.18 3.70
CA VAL A 208 -5.93 1.22 4.73
C VAL A 208 -6.65 1.96 5.84
N PHE A 209 -7.81 1.44 6.23
CA PHE A 209 -8.50 1.86 7.44
C PHE A 209 -8.83 0.65 8.29
N VAL A 210 -9.14 0.89 9.57
CA VAL A 210 -9.60 -0.13 10.49
C VAL A 210 -11.10 0.01 10.62
N ASP A 211 -11.85 -1.05 10.33
CA ASP A 211 -13.32 -0.99 10.43
C ASP A 211 -13.80 -1.09 11.88
N SER A 212 -15.12 -1.04 12.09
CA SER A 212 -15.71 -1.07 13.43
C SER A 212 -15.51 -2.38 14.21
N ASN A 213 -15.12 -3.47 13.55
CA ASN A 213 -14.74 -4.73 14.17
C ASN A 213 -13.24 -4.81 14.44
N ASN A 214 -12.51 -3.71 14.23
CA ASN A 214 -11.08 -3.62 14.40
C ASN A 214 -10.28 -4.43 13.36
N GLU A 215 -10.88 -4.71 12.21
CA GLU A 215 -10.27 -5.42 11.09
C GLU A 215 -9.66 -4.44 10.08
N PRO A 216 -8.40 -4.64 9.64
CA PRO A 216 -7.80 -3.80 8.61
C PRO A 216 -8.45 -4.05 7.25
N ARG A 217 -8.82 -2.97 6.57
CA ARG A 217 -9.43 -2.95 5.24
C ARG A 217 -8.48 -2.31 4.26
N PHE A 218 -8.02 -3.09 3.28
CA PHE A 218 -7.15 -2.63 2.21
C PHE A 218 -8.02 -2.20 1.04
N GLU A 219 -8.02 -0.91 0.75
CA GLU A 219 -8.80 -0.28 -0.31
C GLU A 219 -7.88 0.20 -1.43
N THR A 220 -8.32 -0.05 -2.67
CA THR A 220 -7.72 0.57 -3.85
C THR A 220 -8.57 1.76 -4.25
N LEU A 221 -7.93 2.84 -4.70
CA LEU A 221 -8.64 3.96 -5.32
C LEU A 221 -9.40 3.48 -6.56
N ARG A 222 -10.66 3.89 -6.67
CA ARG A 222 -11.56 3.54 -7.76
C ARG A 222 -11.33 4.44 -8.98
N LEU A 223 -10.92 5.69 -8.77
CA LEU A 223 -10.61 6.64 -9.85
C LEU A 223 -9.10 6.84 -10.11
N ALA A 224 -8.23 6.29 -9.27
CA ALA A 224 -6.77 6.41 -9.39
C ALA A 224 -6.27 7.87 -9.52
N THR A 225 -6.87 8.77 -8.75
CA THR A 225 -6.62 10.22 -8.80
C THR A 225 -6.34 10.76 -7.39
N ASN A 226 -6.19 12.09 -7.26
CA ASN A 226 -6.02 12.72 -5.96
C ASN A 226 -7.17 12.37 -5.02
N THR A 227 -6.85 12.17 -3.75
CA THR A 227 -7.80 11.67 -2.77
C THR A 227 -7.68 12.44 -1.47
N LEU A 228 -8.81 12.88 -0.92
CA LEU A 228 -8.91 13.36 0.44
C LEU A 228 -9.55 12.27 1.30
N VAL A 229 -8.93 11.95 2.43
CA VAL A 229 -9.50 11.07 3.46
C VAL A 229 -9.71 11.88 4.73
N ILE A 230 -10.85 11.74 5.38
CA ILE A 230 -11.21 12.43 6.63
C ILE A 230 -11.75 11.41 7.62
N ASP A 231 -11.36 11.53 8.88
CA ASP A 231 -12.01 10.83 9.98
C ASP A 231 -13.01 11.78 10.67
N ASP A 232 -14.28 11.66 10.30
CA ASP A 232 -15.39 12.41 10.90
C ASP A 232 -16.01 11.60 12.05
N GLY A 233 -15.43 11.69 13.24
CA GLY A 233 -16.00 11.08 14.44
C GLY A 233 -16.20 9.55 14.32
N GLY A 234 -15.26 8.87 13.66
CA GLY A 234 -15.32 7.43 13.38
C GLY A 234 -16.08 7.05 12.11
N THR A 235 -16.45 8.02 11.27
CA THR A 235 -16.85 7.80 9.88
C THR A 235 -15.69 8.22 8.99
N ILE A 236 -15.13 7.25 8.29
CA ILE A 236 -14.09 7.52 7.30
C ILE A 236 -14.76 7.96 6.01
N VAL A 237 -14.48 9.19 5.60
CA VAL A 237 -14.95 9.77 4.34
C VAL A 237 -13.78 9.87 3.38
N ARG A 238 -13.90 9.22 2.22
CA ARG A 238 -12.92 9.27 1.13
C ARG A 238 -13.51 9.98 -0.08
N ILE A 239 -12.89 11.08 -0.49
CA ILE A 239 -13.28 11.88 -1.64
C ILE A 239 -12.24 11.69 -2.74
N GLU A 240 -12.60 11.00 -3.82
CA GLU A 240 -11.75 10.78 -5.00
C GLU A 240 -12.22 11.66 -6.16
N GLY A 241 -11.32 12.41 -6.79
CA GLY A 241 -11.62 13.14 -8.02
C GLY A 241 -10.44 13.94 -8.56
N HIS A 242 -10.51 14.35 -9.84
CA HIS A 242 -9.49 15.19 -10.47
C HIS A 242 -9.64 16.65 -10.01
N MET A 243 -9.28 16.89 -8.75
CA MET A 243 -9.41 18.18 -8.09
C MET A 243 -8.12 18.59 -7.37
N THR A 244 -7.99 19.89 -7.12
CA THR A 244 -6.94 20.41 -6.25
C THR A 244 -7.28 20.12 -4.79
N ARG A 245 -6.27 20.20 -3.93
CA ARG A 245 -6.43 20.05 -2.48
C ARG A 245 -7.47 21.04 -1.95
N GLU A 246 -7.39 22.30 -2.35
CA GLU A 246 -8.27 23.37 -1.89
C GLU A 246 -9.74 23.09 -2.24
N LEU A 247 -9.99 22.59 -3.46
CA LEU A 247 -11.35 22.24 -3.88
C LEU A 247 -11.88 21.02 -3.11
N ALA A 248 -11.03 20.01 -2.86
CA ALA A 248 -11.42 18.85 -2.05
C ALA A 248 -11.80 19.25 -0.61
N LEU A 249 -11.03 20.15 0.00
CA LEU A 249 -11.31 20.67 1.34
C LEU A 249 -12.61 21.49 1.38
N GLN A 250 -12.90 22.27 0.32
CA GLN A 250 -14.18 22.99 0.23
C GLN A 250 -15.36 22.03 0.14
N VAL A 251 -15.25 20.98 -0.69
CA VAL A 251 -16.30 19.96 -0.82
C VAL A 251 -16.53 19.29 0.53
N ALA A 252 -15.46 18.89 1.20
CA ALA A 252 -15.52 18.24 2.50
C ALA A 252 -16.12 19.13 3.59
N GLY A 253 -15.83 20.43 3.60
CA GLY A 253 -16.43 21.39 4.54
C GLY A 253 -17.93 21.65 4.33
N THR A 254 -18.57 20.90 3.43
CA THR A 254 -20.03 20.94 3.22
C THR A 254 -20.71 19.60 3.47
N LEU A 255 -20.01 18.63 4.06
CA LEU A 255 -20.55 17.35 4.47
C LEU A 255 -21.61 17.56 5.58
N ALA A 256 -22.80 17.02 5.38
CA ALA A 256 -23.92 17.09 6.31
C ALA A 256 -24.84 15.87 6.17
#